data_AF-A0A016U9M5-F1
#
_entry.id   AF-A0A016U9M5-F1
#
_cell.length_a   1.000
_cell.length_b   1.000
_cell.length_c   1.000
_cell.angle_alpha   90.00
_cell.angle_beta   90.00
_cell.angle_gamma   90.00
#
_symmetry.space_group_name_H-M   'P 1'
#
loop_
_entity.id
_entity.type
_entity.pdbx_description
1 polymer ?
#
loop_
_entity_poly.entity_id
_entity_poly.type
_entity_poly.pdbx_seq_one_letter_code
_entity_poly.pdbx_strand_id
1 'polypeptide(L)'
;MVSRKLREELGPDYDEGNIMVLARVMHRGLDGRSHPMTRVLLYDNKAAGEVVARTVDEEWLRLKTPREAAIWSICLYVSRSMNAEERSKVGAAFDAVVTRSGLRSPECQRRNMAS
;
A
#
# COMPACT_ATOMS: atom_id res chain seq x y z
N MET A 1 5.86 1.73 -14.23
CA MET A 1 6.74 0.55 -14.17
C MET A 1 5.96 -0.75 -14.21
N VAL A 2 5.00 -0.99 -13.31
CA VAL A 2 4.15 -2.22 -13.31
C VAL A 2 3.29 -2.34 -14.57
N SER A 3 2.64 -1.27 -15.02
CA SER A 3 1.82 -1.30 -16.24
C SER A 3 2.62 -1.70 -17.49
N ARG A 4 3.89 -1.27 -17.58
CA ARG A 4 4.77 -1.64 -18.68
C ARG A 4 5.13 -3.12 -18.64
N LYS A 5 5.54 -3.63 -17.48
CA LYS A 5 5.84 -5.06 -17.29
C LYS A 5 4.61 -5.94 -17.53
N LEU A 6 3.42 -5.48 -17.13
CA LEU A 6 2.16 -6.18 -17.38
C LEU A 6 1.84 -6.25 -18.88
N ARG A 7 2.09 -5.16 -19.61
CA ARG A 7 1.97 -5.13 -21.07
C ARG A 7 2.96 -6.07 -21.75
N GLU A 8 4.21 -6.09 -21.28
CA GLU A 8 5.23 -7.03 -21.77
C GLU A 8 4.83 -8.49 -21.50
N GLU A 9 4.23 -8.79 -20.34
CA GLU A 9 3.79 -10.14 -19.96
C GLU A 9 2.56 -10.62 -20.76
N LEU A 10 1.59 -9.73 -21.00
CA LEU A 10 0.35 -10.05 -21.71
C LEU A 10 0.47 -9.93 -23.22
N GLY A 11 1.43 -9.14 -23.73
CA GLY A 11 1.67 -8.97 -25.15
C GLY A 11 0.40 -8.59 -25.92
N PRO A 12 -0.02 -9.35 -26.95
CA PRO A 12 -1.24 -9.08 -27.71
C PRO A 12 -2.53 -9.11 -26.90
N ASP A 13 -2.54 -9.82 -25.76
CA ASP A 13 -3.71 -9.90 -24.87
C ASP A 13 -3.85 -8.65 -23.98
N TYR A 14 -2.91 -7.70 -24.06
CA TYR A 14 -2.99 -6.46 -23.31
C TYR A 14 -3.94 -5.47 -24.00
N ASP A 15 -5.12 -5.29 -23.43
CA ASP A 15 -6.11 -4.32 -23.89
C ASP A 15 -6.03 -3.02 -23.06
N GLU A 16 -5.48 -1.96 -23.66
CA GLU A 16 -5.39 -0.62 -23.04
C GLU A 16 -6.75 -0.01 -22.68
N GLY A 17 -7.82 -0.37 -23.39
CA GLY A 17 -9.17 0.13 -23.13
C GLY A 17 -9.86 -0.61 -21.97
N ASN A 18 -9.43 -1.83 -21.68
CA ASN A 18 -10.08 -2.69 -20.69
C ASN A 18 -9.22 -2.95 -19.44
N ILE A 19 -7.92 -2.60 -19.45
CA ILE A 19 -7.00 -2.85 -18.34
C ILE A 19 -6.39 -1.54 -17.84
N MET A 20 -6.57 -1.26 -16.54
CA MET A 20 -5.96 -0.10 -15.88
C MET A 20 -5.20 -0.53 -14.63
N VAL A 21 -3.96 -0.06 -14.50
CA VAL A 21 -3.15 -0.24 -13.28
C VAL A 21 -2.99 1.10 -12.59
N LEU A 22 -3.50 1.20 -11.36
CA LEU A 22 -3.35 2.38 -10.51
C LEU A 22 -2.29 2.11 -9.44
N ALA A 23 -1.27 2.95 -9.37
CA ALA A 23 -0.30 2.96 -8.28
C ALA A 23 -0.45 4.25 -7.49
N ARG A 24 -0.66 4.12 -6.17
CA ARG A 24 -0.78 5.26 -5.25
C ARG A 24 0.10 5.07 -4.03
N VAL A 25 0.67 6.16 -3.56
CA VAL A 25 1.37 6.22 -2.28
C VAL A 25 0.36 6.67 -1.23
N MET A 26 0.12 5.84 -0.22
CA MET A 26 -0.72 6.17 0.91
C MET A 26 0.18 6.59 2.07
N HIS A 27 0.19 7.89 2.39
CA HIS A 27 0.93 8.43 3.53
C HIS A 27 -0.02 8.89 4.63
N ARG A 28 0.46 9.00 5.87
CA ARG A 28 -0.31 9.57 6.99
C ARG A 28 -0.36 11.10 7.02
N GLY A 29 0.10 11.79 5.97
CA GLY A 29 -0.04 13.26 5.82
C GLY A 29 1.24 14.06 6.07
N LEU A 30 2.36 13.42 6.40
CA LEU A 30 3.70 14.01 6.40
C LEU A 30 4.52 13.53 5.19
N ASP A 31 5.85 13.50 5.34
CA ASP A 31 6.86 13.08 4.36
C ASP A 31 6.84 11.58 3.97
N GLY A 32 5.87 10.81 4.47
CA GLY A 32 5.78 9.36 4.28
C GLY A 32 6.83 8.54 5.02
N ARG A 33 7.67 9.17 5.86
CA ARG A 33 8.68 8.53 6.70
C ARG A 33 8.38 8.68 8.19
N SER A 34 7.72 9.76 8.57
CA SER A 34 7.43 10.12 9.95
C SER A 34 5.95 9.95 10.28
N HIS A 35 5.65 9.44 11.47
CA HIS A 35 4.27 9.41 11.97
C HIS A 35 3.84 10.83 12.40
N PRO A 36 2.68 11.37 11.98
CA PRO A 36 2.25 12.74 12.32
C PRO A 36 2.31 13.09 13.81
N MET A 37 1.96 12.15 14.67
CA MET A 37 2.02 12.30 16.14
C MET A 37 3.41 12.66 16.70
N THR A 38 4.51 12.42 15.97
CA THR A 38 5.85 12.86 16.42
C THR A 38 6.01 14.38 16.38
N ARG A 39 5.13 15.10 15.66
CA ARG A 39 5.11 16.56 15.56
C ARG A 39 4.04 17.20 16.44
N VAL A 40 3.27 16.41 17.18
CA VAL A 40 2.17 16.89 18.02
C VAL A 40 2.67 17.11 19.44
N LEU A 41 2.32 18.26 20.01
CA LEU A 41 2.51 18.57 21.42
C LEU A 41 1.25 18.19 22.19
N LEU A 42 1.44 17.41 23.25
CA LEU A 42 0.43 17.03 24.21
C LEU A 42 0.67 17.76 25.53
N TYR A 43 -0.40 18.01 26.27
CA TYR A 43 -0.30 18.50 27.64
C TYR A 43 -1.22 17.67 28.54
N ASP A 44 -0.85 17.55 29.81
CA ASP A 44 -1.68 16.88 30.81
C ASP A 44 -2.67 17.89 31.39
N ASN A 45 -3.96 17.72 31.08
CA ASN A 45 -5.02 18.60 31.55
C ASN A 45 -5.38 18.39 33.03
N LYS A 46 -4.79 17.39 33.69
CA LYS A 46 -4.94 17.12 35.12
C LYS A 46 -3.71 17.52 35.94
N ALA A 47 -2.63 17.94 35.28
CA ALA A 47 -1.44 18.42 35.98
C ALA A 47 -1.79 19.69 36.76
N ALA A 48 -1.57 19.66 38.08
CA ALA A 48 -1.67 20.85 38.91
C ALA A 48 -0.39 21.68 38.72
N GLY A 49 -0.54 22.94 38.30
CA GLY A 49 0.57 23.88 38.09
C GLY A 49 0.72 24.33 36.64
N GLU A 50 1.96 24.63 36.23
CA GLU A 50 2.27 25.13 34.89
C GLU A 50 2.05 24.06 33.81
N VAL A 51 1.37 24.46 32.73
CA VAL A 51 1.10 23.57 31.60
C VAL A 51 2.35 23.46 30.74
N VAL A 52 3.03 22.32 30.81
CA VAL A 52 4.22 22.03 30.00
C VAL A 52 3.83 21.15 28.81
N ALA A 53 4.07 21.66 27.61
CA ALA A 53 3.92 20.90 26.37
C ALA A 53 4.98 19.78 26.27
N ARG A 54 4.54 18.56 25.94
CA ARG A 54 5.40 17.38 25.78
C ARG A 54 5.15 16.72 24.44
N THR A 55 6.18 16.14 23.86
CA THR A 55 6.05 15.30 22.66
C THR A 55 5.56 13.90 23.04
N VAL A 56 4.95 13.20 22.09
CA VAL A 56 4.64 11.78 22.24
C VAL A 56 5.93 10.98 22.37
N ASP A 57 5.96 10.01 23.29
CA ASP A 57 7.04 9.05 23.38
C ASP A 57 7.11 8.19 22.11
N GLU A 58 8.28 8.17 21.46
CA GLU A 58 8.48 7.43 20.21
C GLU A 58 8.35 5.92 20.40
N GLU A 59 8.79 5.39 21.55
CA GLU A 59 8.72 3.96 21.83
C GLU A 59 7.25 3.51 21.94
N TRP A 60 6.46 4.24 22.73
CA TRP A 60 5.01 4.05 22.79
C TRP A 60 4.35 4.15 21.42
N LEU A 61 4.73 5.15 20.60
CA LEU A 61 4.16 5.34 19.28
C LEU A 61 4.48 4.15 18.34
N ARG A 62 5.70 3.60 18.40
CA ARG A 62 6.10 2.41 17.64
C ARG A 62 5.32 1.16 18.05
N LEU A 63 4.92 1.05 19.31
CA LEU A 63 4.08 -0.07 19.80
C LEU A 63 2.62 0.04 19.35
N LYS A 64 2.14 1.25 19.03
CA LYS A 64 0.74 1.53 18.67
C LYS A 64 0.50 1.76 17.19
N THR A 65 1.56 1.87 16.40
CA THR A 65 1.45 2.23 14.98
C THR A 65 2.26 1.28 14.10
N PRO A 66 1.81 1.02 12.85
CA PRO A 66 2.62 0.31 11.88
C PRO A 66 3.97 0.99 11.69
N ARG A 67 5.03 0.17 11.52
CA ARG A 67 6.41 0.64 11.33
C ARG A 67 6.55 1.53 10.10
N GLU A 68 5.77 1.25 9.07
CA GLU A 68 5.75 1.99 7.82
C GLU A 68 4.86 3.22 7.94
N ALA A 69 5.45 4.40 7.74
CA ALA A 69 4.71 5.67 7.70
C ALA A 69 3.99 5.93 6.37
N ALA A 70 4.37 5.19 5.32
CA ALA A 70 3.69 5.16 4.03
C ALA A 70 3.65 3.75 3.46
N ILE A 71 2.58 3.46 2.72
CA ILE A 71 2.36 2.18 2.03
C ILE A 71 2.13 2.47 0.55
N TRP A 72 2.69 1.64 -0.32
CA TRP A 72 2.37 1.67 -1.75
C TRP A 72 1.20 0.72 -2.02
N SER A 73 0.16 1.25 -2.65
CA SER A 73 -1.02 0.47 -3.07
C SER A 73 -1.02 0.41 -4.59
N ILE A 74 -1.00 -0.80 -5.13
CA ILE A 74 -1.04 -1.07 -6.57
C ILE A 74 -2.29 -1.90 -6.83
N CYS A 75 -3.18 -1.38 -7.66
CA CYS A 75 -4.47 -1.99 -7.95
C CYS A 75 -4.59 -2.26 -9.45
N LEU A 76 -5.06 -3.45 -9.78
CA LEU A 76 -5.50 -3.81 -11.12
C LEU A 76 -7.01 -3.58 -11.22
N TYR A 77 -7.42 -2.83 -12.25
CA TYR A 77 -8.80 -2.68 -12.67
C TYR A 77 -8.96 -3.33 -14.04
N VAL A 78 -10.00 -4.14 -14.18
CA VAL A 78 -10.38 -4.79 -15.44
C VAL A 78 -11.81 -4.40 -15.78
N SER A 79 -12.10 -4.21 -17.06
CA SER A 79 -13.42 -3.81 -17.52
C SER A 79 -14.47 -4.87 -17.24
N ARG A 80 -15.72 -4.42 -17.06
CA ARG A 80 -16.88 -5.31 -16.87
C ARG A 80 -17.23 -6.10 -18.13
N SER A 81 -16.81 -5.62 -19.30
CA SER A 81 -17.01 -6.32 -20.58
C SER A 81 -16.12 -7.55 -20.74
N MET A 82 -15.00 -7.64 -20.00
CA MET A 82 -14.10 -8.79 -20.07
C MET A 82 -14.78 -10.03 -19.51
N ASN A 83 -14.57 -11.18 -20.14
CA ASN A 83 -15.09 -12.46 -19.67
C ASN A 83 -14.26 -13.00 -18.48
N ALA A 84 -14.72 -14.08 -17.85
CA ALA A 84 -14.07 -14.64 -16.66
C ALA A 84 -12.66 -15.18 -16.94
N GLU A 85 -12.43 -15.77 -18.12
CA GLU A 85 -11.14 -16.35 -18.51
C GLU A 85 -10.09 -15.26 -18.73
N GLU A 86 -10.46 -14.20 -19.45
CA GLU A 86 -9.61 -13.03 -19.67
C GLU A 86 -9.23 -12.36 -18.35
N ARG A 87 -10.22 -12.16 -17.46
CA ARG A 87 -9.96 -11.58 -16.12
C ARG A 87 -9.01 -12.45 -15.31
N SER A 88 -9.16 -13.77 -15.37
CA SER A 88 -8.28 -14.71 -14.68
C SER A 88 -6.85 -14.63 -15.21
N LYS A 89 -6.69 -14.60 -16.54
CA LYS A 89 -5.39 -14.47 -17.22
C LYS A 89 -4.69 -13.16 -16.86
N VAL A 90 -5.39 -12.03 -16.94
CA VAL A 90 -4.83 -10.71 -16.57
C VAL A 90 -4.51 -10.65 -15.08
N GLY A 91 -5.37 -11.20 -14.23
CA GLY A 91 -5.15 -11.30 -12.78
C GLY A 91 -3.88 -12.08 -12.45
N ALA A 92 -3.70 -13.26 -13.06
CA ALA A 92 -2.51 -14.09 -12.86
C ALA A 92 -1.23 -13.39 -13.35
N ALA A 93 -1.28 -12.76 -14.53
CA ALA A 93 -0.15 -12.00 -15.08
C ALA A 93 0.23 -10.82 -14.16
N PHE A 94 -0.75 -10.07 -13.66
CA PHE A 94 -0.52 -9.00 -12.69
C PHE A 94 0.12 -9.53 -11.40
N ASP A 95 -0.38 -10.65 -10.89
CA ASP A 95 0.15 -11.29 -9.68
C ASP A 95 1.62 -11.68 -9.82
N ALA A 96 1.98 -12.27 -10.96
CA ALA A 96 3.34 -12.65 -11.31
C ALA A 96 4.26 -11.43 -11.45
N VAL A 97 3.79 -10.35 -12.09
CA VAL A 97 4.55 -9.12 -12.28
C VAL A 97 4.81 -8.42 -10.94
N VAL A 98 3.79 -8.31 -10.08
CA VAL A 98 3.91 -7.69 -8.76
C VAL A 98 4.86 -8.51 -7.87
N THR A 99 4.73 -9.84 -7.93
CA THR A 99 5.58 -10.77 -7.17
C THR A 99 7.05 -10.70 -7.61
N ARG A 100 7.35 -10.84 -8.91
CA ARG A 100 8.73 -10.72 -9.44
C ARG A 100 9.35 -9.36 -9.20
N SER A 101 8.53 -8.30 -9.11
CA SER A 101 9.01 -6.95 -8.83
C SER A 101 9.29 -6.71 -7.33
N GLY A 102 9.05 -7.69 -6.46
CA GLY A 102 9.24 -7.55 -5.01
C GLY A 102 8.24 -6.59 -4.35
N LEU A 103 7.11 -6.30 -5.02
CA LEU A 103 6.11 -5.34 -4.57
C LEU A 103 5.03 -5.98 -3.68
N ARG A 104 5.11 -7.30 -3.48
CA ARG A 104 4.22 -8.04 -2.57
C ARG A 104 4.93 -8.36 -1.28
N SER A 105 4.27 -8.12 -0.14
CA SER A 105 4.77 -8.59 1.15
C SER A 105 4.86 -10.12 1.16
N PRO A 106 5.92 -10.73 1.73
CA PRO A 106 6.06 -12.17 1.91
C PRO A 106 4.88 -12.81 2.66
N GLU A 107 4.20 -12.05 3.52
CA GLU A 107 3.05 -12.50 4.30
C GLU A 107 1.78 -12.66 3.43
N CYS A 108 1.67 -11.84 2.36
CA CYS A 108 0.58 -11.93 1.39
C CYS A 108 0.69 -13.20 0.53
N GLN A 109 1.91 -13.66 0.23
CA GLN A 109 2.12 -14.91 -0.51
C GLN A 109 1.62 -16.14 0.27
N ARG A 110 1.77 -16.15 1.60
CA ARG A 110 1.34 -17.28 2.44
C ARG A 110 -0.18 -17.44 2.51
N ARG A 111 -0.95 -16.35 2.50
CA ARG A 111 -2.42 -16.42 2.54
C ARG A 111 -3.02 -16.98 1.25
N ASN A 112 -2.46 -16.63 0.09
CA ASN A 112 -2.97 -17.09 -1.19
C ASN A 112 -2.67 -18.57 -1.48
N MET A 113 -1.66 -19.16 -0.84
CA MET A 113 -1.40 -20.61 -0.95
C MET A 113 -2.26 -21.47 -0.02
N ALA A 114 -3.04 -20.84 0.87
CA ALA A 114 -3.88 -21.52 1.85
C ALA A 114 -5.39 -21.38 1.57
N SER A 115 -5.78 -20.81 0.43
CA SER A 115 -7.17 -20.65 -0.02
C SER A 115 -7.41 -21.38 -1.32
#